data_AF-A0A3G6SBC8-F1
#
_entry.id   AF-A0A3G6SBC8-F1
#
_cell.length_a   1.000
_cell.length_b   1.000
_cell.length_c   1.000
_cell.angle_alpha   90.00
_cell.angle_beta   90.00
_cell.angle_gamma   90.00
#
_symmetry.space_group_name_H-M   'P 1'
#
loop_
_entity.id
_entity.type
_entity.pdbx_description
1 polymer ?
#
loop_
_entity_poly.entity_id
_entity_poly.type
_entity_poly.pdbx_seq_one_letter_code
_entity_poly.pdbx_strand_id
1 'polypeptide(L)' 'MLSSVDLHLERLLLITVLTLFFGAGFLCTLIIFIINSIRKKNKKPLYYFLLFLISGIIAIGLAAFYFYITFINESYTY' A
#
# COMPACT_ATOMS: atom_id res chain seq x y z
N MET A 1 30.00 9.50 11.51
CA MET A 1 29.64 8.38 10.61
C MET A 1 28.34 7.69 11.06
N LEU A 2 27.27 8.44 11.40
CA LEU A 2 25.91 7.88 11.59
C LEU A 2 25.03 8.03 10.34
N SER A 3 25.35 9.00 9.47
CA SER A 3 24.56 9.34 8.27
C SER A 3 24.39 8.19 7.27
N SER A 4 25.29 7.20 7.23
CA SER A 4 25.18 6.05 6.32
C SER A 4 24.11 5.05 6.74
N VAL A 5 23.78 4.96 8.04
CA VAL A 5 22.76 4.03 8.56
C VAL A 5 21.36 4.62 8.36
N ASP A 6 21.18 5.92 8.63
CA ASP A 6 19.92 6.63 8.38
C ASP A 6 19.52 6.59 6.90
N LEU A 7 20.48 6.79 5.99
CA LEU A 7 20.22 6.74 4.55
C LEU A 7 19.75 5.35 4.08
N HIS A 8 20.20 4.28 4.76
CA HIS A 8 19.79 2.91 4.44
C HIS A 8 18.37 2.62 4.94
N LEU A 9 18.05 3.07 6.15
CA LEU A 9 16.71 2.95 6.73
C LEU A 9 15.66 3.76 5.94
N GLU A 10 15.96 5.02 5.62
CA GLU A 10 15.06 5.86 4.81
C GLU A 10 14.79 5.24 3.43
N ARG A 11 15.85 4.74 2.77
CA ARG A 11 15.72 4.04 1.49
C ARG A 11 14.85 2.79 1.62
N LEU A 12 15.06 1.99 2.65
CA LEU A 12 14.29 0.77 2.88
C LEU A 12 12.81 1.08 3.17
N LEU A 13 12.55 2.13 3.94
CA LEU A 13 11.21 2.62 4.22
C LEU A 13 10.50 3.05 2.92
N LEU A 14 11.16 3.85 2.09
CA LEU A 14 10.63 4.29 0.81
C LEU A 14 10.32 3.11 -0.12
N ILE A 15 11.23 2.15 -0.24
CA ILE A 15 11.02 0.94 -1.05
C ILE A 15 9.85 0.13 -0.50
N THR A 16 9.73 0.01 0.82
CA THR A 16 8.64 -0.74 1.47
C THR A 16 7.29 -0.08 1.19
N VAL A 17 7.18 1.24 1.38
CA VAL A 17 5.95 2.00 1.10
C VAL A 17 5.57 1.89 -0.38
N LEU A 18 6.54 2.05 -1.29
CA LEU A 18 6.31 1.90 -2.73
C LEU A 18 5.83 0.48 -3.06
N THR A 19 6.51 -0.54 -2.54
CA THR A 19 6.16 -1.95 -2.80
C THR A 19 4.76 -2.27 -2.28
N LEU A 20 4.40 -1.79 -1.09
CA LEU A 20 3.08 -1.98 -0.50
C LEU A 20 1.99 -1.27 -1.33
N PHE A 21 2.25 -0.02 -1.72
CA PHE A 21 1.33 0.77 -2.54
C PHE A 21 1.08 0.13 -3.91
N PHE A 22 2.16 -0.16 -4.64
CA PHE A 22 2.05 -0.76 -5.97
C PHE A 22 1.51 -2.18 -5.91
N GLY A 23 1.96 -2.99 -4.95
CA GLY A 23 1.49 -4.37 -4.79
C GLY A 23 -0.01 -4.44 -4.49
N ALA A 24 -0.47 -3.77 -3.44
CA ALA A 24 -1.88 -3.76 -3.07
C ALA A 24 -2.73 -3.07 -4.14
N GLY A 25 -2.30 -1.90 -4.63
CA GLY A 25 -3.00 -1.14 -5.66
C GLY A 25 -3.18 -1.94 -6.94
N PHE A 26 -2.11 -2.60 -7.41
CA PHE A 26 -2.14 -3.42 -8.62
C PHE A 26 -3.02 -4.66 -8.44
N LEU A 27 -2.85 -5.41 -7.35
CA LEU A 27 -3.64 -6.61 -7.09
C LEU A 27 -5.15 -6.31 -7.01
N CYS A 28 -5.54 -5.29 -6.24
CA CYS A 28 -6.94 -4.89 -6.12
C CYS A 28 -7.54 -4.48 -7.47
N THR A 29 -6.78 -3.69 -8.24
CA THR A 29 -7.22 -3.23 -9.57
C THR A 29 -7.34 -4.39 -10.55
N LEU A 30 -6.37 -5.32 -10.53
CA LEU A 30 -6.36 -6.50 -11.40
C LEU A 30 -7.55 -7.41 -11.13
N ILE A 31 -7.87 -7.68 -9.86
CA ILE A 31 -9.02 -8.50 -9.47
C ILE A 31 -10.32 -7.86 -9.99
N ILE A 32 -10.51 -6.56 -9.77
CA ILE A 32 -11.71 -5.86 -10.22
C ILE A 32 -11.79 -5.76 -11.74
N PHE A 33 -10.64 -5.61 -12.41
CA PHE A 33 -10.56 -5.65 -13.87
C PHE A 33 -11.02 -7.00 -14.42
N ILE A 34 -10.53 -8.12 -13.86
CA ILE A 34 -10.94 -9.47 -14.24
C ILE A 34 -12.45 -9.64 -14.02
N ILE A 35 -12.98 -9.23 -12.86
CA ILE A 35 -14.43 -9.32 -12.56
C ILE A 35 -15.26 -8.52 -13.57
N ASN A 36 -14.87 -7.28 -13.87
CA ASN A 36 -15.58 -6.44 -14.82
C ASN A 36 -15.49 -7.00 -16.25
N SER A 37 -14.36 -7.59 -16.64
CA SER A 37 -14.17 -8.26 -17.92
C SER A 37 -15.10 -9.46 -18.07
N ILE A 38 -15.14 -10.35 -17.05
CA ILE A 38 -16.05 -11.51 -17.01
C ILE A 38 -17.52 -11.06 -17.08
N ARG A 39 -17.87 -9.98 -16.37
CA ARG A 39 -19.23 -9.42 -16.36
C ARG A 39 -19.56 -8.57 -17.59
N LYS A 40 -18.66 -8.48 -18.58
CA LYS A 40 -18.79 -7.64 -19.79
C LYS A 40 -19.13 -6.17 -19.46
N LYS A 41 -18.66 -5.68 -18.30
CA LYS A 41 -18.86 -4.29 -17.86
C LYS A 41 -17.74 -3.43 -18.43
N ASN A 42 -18.06 -2.65 -19.45
CA ASN A 42 -17.14 -1.67 -19.99
C ASN A 42 -17.02 -0.49 -19.02
N LYS A 43 -15.88 -0.39 -18.32
CA LYS A 43 -15.51 0.73 -17.47
C LYS A 43 -14.41 1.53 -18.14
N LYS A 44 -14.46 2.86 -17.97
CA LYS A 44 -13.42 3.76 -18.49
C LYS A 44 -12.07 3.42 -17.86
N PRO A 45 -10.94 3.59 -18.56
CA PRO A 45 -9.60 3.35 -17.98
C PRO A 45 -9.37 4.19 -16.71
N LEU A 46 -9.92 5.41 -16.66
CA LEU A 46 -9.88 6.29 -15.49
C LEU A 46 -10.51 5.67 -14.22
N TYR A 47 -11.50 4.79 -14.37
CA TYR A 47 -12.08 4.05 -13.24
C TYR A 47 -11.04 3.13 -12.57
N TYR A 48 -10.25 2.41 -13.38
CA TYR A 48 -9.22 1.52 -12.87
C TYR A 48 -8.02 2.29 -12.31
N PHE A 49 -7.68 3.43 -12.92
CA PHE A 49 -6.63 4.30 -12.39
C PHE A 49 -6.99 4.88 -11.01
N LEU A 50 -8.22 5.38 -10.84
CA LEU A 50 -8.68 5.86 -9.52
C LEU A 50 -8.75 4.72 -8.50
N LEU A 51 -9.22 3.54 -8.92
CA LEU A 51 -9.26 2.37 -8.06
C LEU A 51 -7.86 1.95 -7.58
N PHE A 52 -6.87 1.98 -8.47
CA PHE A 52 -5.47 1.72 -8.15
C PHE A 52 -4.95 2.71 -7.10
N LEU A 53 -5.17 4.01 -7.31
CA LEU A 53 -4.72 5.03 -6.36
C LEU A 53 -5.38 4.88 -4.99
N ILE A 54 -6.71 4.73 -4.96
CA ILE A 54 -7.47 4.63 -3.71
C ILE A 54 -7.06 3.38 -2.92
N SER A 55 -6.96 2.22 -3.59
CA SER A 55 -6.58 0.97 -2.93
C SER A 55 -5.15 1.01 -2.40
N GLY A 56 -4.20 1.59 -3.16
CA GLY A 56 -2.83 1.80 -2.68
C GLY A 56 -2.75 2.71 -1.45
N ILE A 57 -3.48 3.84 -1.44
CA ILE A 57 -3.52 4.76 -0.29
C ILE A 57 -4.11 4.07 0.94
N ILE A 58 -5.20 3.32 0.78
CA ILE A 58 -5.83 2.56 1.86
C ILE A 58 -4.86 1.54 2.45
N ALA A 59 -4.10 0.83 1.60
CA ALA A 59 -3.12 -0.15 2.06
C ALA A 59 -2.02 0.51 2.91
N ILE A 60 -1.48 1.66 2.47
CA ILE A 60 -0.50 2.42 3.28
C ILE A 60 -1.13 2.85 4.61
N GLY A 61 -2.35 3.40 4.59
CA GLY A 61 -3.04 3.85 5.80
C GLY A 61 -3.24 2.71 6.81
N LEU A 62 -3.65 1.53 6.34
CA LEU A 62 -3.79 0.33 7.15
C LEU A 62 -2.45 -0.15 7.72
N ALA A 63 -1.39 -0.15 6.92
CA ALA A 63 -0.06 -0.56 7.38
C ALA A 63 0.48 0.40 8.46
N ALA A 64 0.31 1.71 8.27
CA ALA A 64 0.69 2.71 9.26
C ALA A 64 -0.12 2.58 10.55
N PHE A 65 -1.44 2.35 10.44
CA PHE A 65 -2.31 2.14 11.58
C PHE A 65 -1.94 0.86 12.36
N TYR A 66 -1.65 -0.23 11.66
CA TYR A 66 -1.19 -1.48 12.27
C TYR A 66 0.13 -1.27 13.00
N PHE A 67 1.10 -0.61 12.37
CA PHE A 67 2.39 -0.29 12.99
C PHE A 67 2.22 0.55 14.26
N TYR A 68 1.34 1.56 14.21
CA TYR A 68 1.00 2.40 15.35
C TYR A 68 0.41 1.61 16.52
N ILE A 69 -0.55 0.72 16.25
CA ILE A 69 -1.15 -0.14 17.29
C ILE A 69 -0.09 -1.07 17.90
N THR A 70 0.72 -1.73 17.06
CA THR A 70 1.76 -2.64 17.54
C THR A 70 2.76 -1.91 18.43
N PHE A 71 3.23 -0.72 18.00
CA PHE A 71 4.15 0.10 18.78
C PHE A 71 3.59 0.50 20.15
N ILE A 72 2.31 0.87 20.20
CA ILE A 72 1.63 1.20 21.45
C ILE A 72 1.49 -0.02 22.36
N ASN A 73 1.05 -1.16 21.83
CA ASN A 73 0.91 -2.38 22.62
C ASN A 73 2.24 -2.83 23.20
N GLU A 74 3.32 -2.80 22.41
CA GLU A 74 4.67 -3.10 22.89
C GLU A 74 5.05 -2.19 24.07
N SER A 75 4.74 -0.89 23.98
CA SER A 75 5.02 0.09 25.03
C SER A 75 4.26 -0.14 26.35
N TYR A 76 3.10 -0.82 26.32
CA TYR A 76 2.33 -1.19 27.52
C TYR A 76 2.76 -2.53 28.12
N THR A 77 3.62 -3.30 27.45
CA THR A 77 4.06 -4.62 27.89
C THR A 77 5.42 -4.59 28.62
N TYR A 78 6.03 -3.40 28.74
CA TYR A 78 7.29 -3.14 29.44
C TYR A 78 7.10 -2.28 30.70
#